data_AF-A0A0F5MYG5-F1
#
_entry.id   AF-A0A0F5MYG5-F1
#
_cell.length_a   1.000
_cell.length_b   1.000
_cell.length_c   1.000
_cell.angle_alpha   90.00
_cell.angle_beta   90.00
_cell.angle_gamma   90.00
#
_symmetry.space_group_name_H-M   'P 1'
#
loop_
_entity.id
_entity.type
_entity.pdbx_description
1 polymer ?
#
loop_
_entity_poly.entity_id
_entity_poly.type
_entity_poly.pdbx_seq_one_letter_code
_entity_poly.pdbx_strand_id
1 'polypeptide(L)'
;MAAVGVLAPAPVGADPDPAPALPAFSPGPTDWSPRMDIWPYSTFTYQVTPEMIAGMSDSCQWFNAQFDPLMGQINAVNRSLGEHHDVYPSVQSQVDSVVANIDRATGFLGPRLQPLTIRNTPDNFGPYSPIYGGEQLTAVLFQLSRIADSLRQKQPSGFARPHLDAAAGWADALRKSRACA
;
A
#
# COMPACT_ATOMS: atom_id res chain seq x y z
N MET A 1 -55.54 -32.27 -6.41
CA MET A 1 -55.21 -30.84 -6.52
C MET A 1 -53.73 -30.69 -6.25
N ALA A 2 -52.92 -30.36 -7.25
CA ALA A 2 -51.48 -30.16 -7.10
C ALA A 2 -51.21 -28.66 -6.99
N ALA A 3 -50.66 -28.22 -5.87
CA ALA A 3 -50.25 -26.83 -5.67
C ALA A 3 -48.84 -26.65 -6.26
N VAL A 4 -48.75 -25.85 -7.33
CA VAL A 4 -47.48 -25.43 -7.92
C VAL A 4 -46.94 -24.28 -7.06
N GLY A 5 -45.87 -24.53 -6.31
CA GLY A 5 -45.15 -23.50 -5.58
C GLY A 5 -44.33 -22.65 -6.54
N VAL A 6 -44.63 -21.36 -6.61
CA VAL A 6 -43.82 -20.38 -7.34
C VAL A 6 -42.58 -20.07 -6.51
N LEU A 7 -41.41 -20.50 -6.99
CA LEU A 7 -40.12 -20.05 -6.47
C LEU A 7 -39.90 -18.60 -6.92
N ALA A 8 -39.99 -17.66 -5.98
CA ALA A 8 -39.58 -16.28 -6.22
C ALA A 8 -38.05 -16.23 -6.36
N PRO A 9 -37.49 -15.50 -7.36
CA PRO A 9 -36.06 -15.32 -7.46
C PRO A 9 -35.55 -14.53 -6.23
N ALA A 10 -34.45 -14.99 -5.65
CA ALA A 10 -33.75 -14.25 -4.60
C ALA A 10 -33.33 -12.87 -5.15
N PRO A 11 -33.36 -11.80 -4.34
CA PRO A 11 -32.87 -10.51 -4.76
C PRO A 11 -31.40 -10.65 -5.16
N VAL A 12 -31.09 -10.27 -6.39
CA VAL A 12 -29.70 -9.98 -6.79
C VAL A 12 -29.24 -8.86 -5.87
N GLY A 13 -28.28 -9.15 -4.99
CA GLY A 13 -27.68 -8.13 -4.13
C GLY A 13 -27.16 -6.98 -4.98
N ALA A 14 -27.37 -5.75 -4.53
CA ALA A 14 -26.77 -4.59 -5.17
C ALA A 14 -25.24 -4.71 -5.13
N ASP A 15 -24.58 -4.33 -6.22
CA ASP A 15 -23.12 -4.24 -6.24
C ASP A 15 -22.63 -3.35 -5.08
N PRO A 16 -21.49 -3.66 -4.44
CA PRO A 16 -20.93 -2.82 -3.39
C PRO A 16 -20.66 -1.41 -3.90
N ASP A 17 -20.90 -0.41 -3.03
CA ASP A 17 -20.60 0.98 -3.34
C ASP A 17 -19.11 1.18 -3.67
N PRO A 18 -18.78 2.02 -4.66
CA PRO A 18 -17.40 2.36 -4.98
C PRO A 18 -16.65 2.93 -3.76
N ALA A 19 -15.37 2.59 -3.65
CA ALA A 19 -14.53 3.19 -2.61
C ALA A 19 -14.39 4.70 -2.85
N PRO A 20 -14.48 5.55 -1.81
CA PRO A 20 -14.32 6.99 -1.99
C PRO A 20 -12.90 7.30 -2.47
N ALA A 21 -12.78 8.24 -3.40
CA ALA A 21 -11.48 8.72 -3.84
C ALA A 21 -10.71 9.31 -2.65
N LEU A 22 -9.45 8.90 -2.47
CA LEU A 22 -8.60 9.52 -1.46
C LEU A 22 -8.24 10.94 -1.90
N PRO A 23 -8.12 11.92 -0.98
CA PRO A 23 -7.74 13.28 -1.36
C PRO A 23 -6.36 13.28 -2.04
N ALA A 24 -6.12 14.24 -2.94
CA ALA A 24 -4.77 14.46 -3.44
C ALA A 24 -3.85 14.78 -2.27
N PHE A 25 -2.69 14.11 -2.20
CA PHE A 25 -1.73 14.34 -1.13
C PHE A 25 -0.67 15.35 -1.58
N SER A 26 -0.45 16.38 -0.77
CA SER A 26 0.67 17.30 -0.92
C SER A 26 1.40 17.38 0.42
N PRO A 27 2.72 17.10 0.45
CA PRO A 27 3.54 17.34 1.63
C PRO A 27 3.47 18.80 2.06
N GLY A 28 3.50 19.01 3.38
CA GLY A 28 3.66 20.32 3.99
C GLY A 28 5.06 20.50 4.60
N PRO A 29 5.35 21.71 5.11
CA PRO A 29 6.54 21.93 5.94
C PRO A 29 6.55 21.00 7.15
N THR A 30 7.73 20.50 7.51
CA THR A 30 7.93 19.61 8.65
C THR A 30 9.35 19.75 9.20
N ASP A 31 9.50 19.52 10.51
CA ASP A 31 10.80 19.44 11.20
C ASP A 31 11.34 18.00 11.24
N TRP A 32 10.71 17.06 10.52
CA TRP A 32 11.16 15.68 10.43
C TRP A 32 12.63 15.63 9.97
N SER A 33 13.40 14.78 10.64
CA SER A 33 14.78 14.49 10.26
C SER A 33 15.07 13.00 10.44
N PRO A 34 15.94 12.41 9.60
CA PRO A 34 16.26 10.99 9.68
C PRO A 34 16.94 10.66 11.02
N ARG A 35 16.56 9.51 11.58
CA ARG A 35 17.21 8.92 12.76
C ARG A 35 18.57 8.32 12.38
N MET A 36 19.62 9.12 12.53
CA MET A 36 21.02 8.72 12.24
C MET A 36 21.73 8.09 13.44
N ASP A 37 21.08 8.01 14.59
CA ASP A 37 21.61 7.46 15.84
C ASP A 37 21.49 5.94 15.96
N ILE A 38 20.78 5.29 15.02
CA ILE A 38 20.44 3.87 15.09
C ILE A 38 21.46 3.03 14.31
N TRP A 39 22.09 2.04 14.94
CA TRP A 39 22.93 1.08 14.23
C TRP A 39 22.07 0.11 13.38
N PRO A 40 22.46 -0.25 12.15
CA PRO A 40 23.69 0.12 11.45
C PRO A 40 23.59 1.43 10.65
N TYR A 41 22.45 2.12 10.63
CA TYR A 41 22.25 3.35 9.84
C TYR A 41 23.22 4.49 10.21
N SER A 42 23.69 4.50 11.46
CA SER A 42 24.75 5.40 11.92
C SER A 42 26.09 5.25 11.17
N THR A 43 26.34 4.12 10.50
CA THR A 43 27.56 3.89 9.72
C THR A 43 27.45 4.34 8.26
N PHE A 44 26.24 4.61 7.76
CA PHE A 44 25.96 4.95 6.36
C PHE A 44 25.57 6.42 6.14
N THR A 45 25.75 7.27 7.15
CA THR A 45 25.35 8.69 7.09
C THR A 45 25.98 9.45 5.91
N TYR A 46 27.19 9.08 5.50
CA TYR A 46 27.89 9.64 4.34
C TYR A 46 27.21 9.36 2.98
N GLN A 47 26.27 8.40 2.94
CA GLN A 47 25.51 8.05 1.74
C GLN A 47 24.17 8.76 1.67
N VAL A 48 23.73 9.39 2.76
CA VAL A 48 22.43 10.05 2.83
C VAL A 48 22.50 11.40 2.11
N THR A 49 21.63 11.57 1.12
CA THR A 49 21.56 12.81 0.33
C THR A 49 20.34 13.65 0.72
N PRO A 50 20.32 14.96 0.40
CA PRO A 50 19.14 15.80 0.59
C PRO A 50 17.88 15.25 -0.10
N GLU A 51 18.03 14.64 -1.28
CA GLU A 51 16.93 14.04 -2.03
C GLU A 51 16.33 12.84 -1.28
N MET A 52 17.17 12.01 -0.66
CA MET A 52 16.71 10.90 0.18
C MET A 52 15.97 11.42 1.41
N ILE A 53 16.48 12.47 2.06
CA ILE A 53 15.82 13.09 3.22
C ILE A 53 14.44 13.63 2.83
N ALA A 54 14.35 14.40 1.74
CA ALA A 54 13.08 14.92 1.25
C ALA A 54 12.11 13.79 0.86
N GLY A 55 12.60 12.78 0.14
CA GLY A 55 11.80 11.63 -0.27
C GLY A 55 11.23 10.84 0.90
N MET A 56 12.05 10.58 1.93
CA MET A 56 11.60 9.91 3.16
C MET A 56 10.60 10.78 3.93
N SER A 57 10.89 12.08 4.11
CA SER A 57 10.03 13.03 4.82
C SER A 57 8.62 13.09 4.20
N ASP A 58 8.56 13.33 2.89
CA ASP A 58 7.31 13.38 2.14
C ASP A 58 6.53 12.06 2.23
N SER A 59 7.24 10.93 2.13
CA SER A 59 6.63 9.60 2.19
C SER A 59 6.10 9.26 3.58
N CYS A 60 6.77 9.73 4.64
CA CYS A 60 6.28 9.62 6.02
C CYS A 60 5.01 10.44 6.25
N GLN A 61 4.95 11.67 5.71
CA GLN A 61 3.72 12.46 5.79
C GLN A 61 2.56 11.77 5.05
N TRP A 62 2.83 11.20 3.86
CA TRP A 62 1.83 10.42 3.14
C TRP A 62 1.38 9.20 3.94
N PHE A 63 2.32 8.46 4.52
CA PHE A 63 2.04 7.25 5.28
C PHE A 63 1.13 7.56 6.47
N ASN A 64 1.44 8.61 7.23
CA ASN A 64 0.65 9.04 8.39
C ASN A 64 -0.75 9.52 8.00
N ALA A 65 -0.93 10.08 6.80
CA ALA A 65 -2.20 10.66 6.36
C ALA A 65 -3.10 9.68 5.58
N GLN A 66 -2.53 8.80 4.76
CA GLN A 66 -3.26 8.08 3.72
C GLN A 66 -3.14 6.56 3.76
N PHE A 67 -2.14 6.00 4.44
CA PHE A 67 -1.93 4.54 4.42
C PHE A 67 -3.12 3.78 5.02
N ASP A 68 -3.61 4.18 6.20
CA ASP A 68 -4.70 3.47 6.87
C ASP A 68 -6.04 3.57 6.11
N PRO A 69 -6.47 4.76 5.63
CA PRO A 69 -7.63 4.87 4.75
C PRO A 69 -7.51 3.98 3.51
N LEU A 70 -6.35 3.96 2.85
CA LEU A 70 -6.12 3.14 1.66
C LEU A 70 -6.22 1.64 2.00
N MET A 71 -5.55 1.18 3.05
CA MET A 71 -5.61 -0.22 3.46
C MET A 71 -7.02 -0.63 3.90
N GLY A 72 -7.80 0.27 4.49
CA GLY A 72 -9.22 0.02 4.78
C GLY A 72 -10.02 -0.30 3.52
N GLN A 73 -9.83 0.48 2.46
CA GLN A 73 -10.49 0.27 1.17
C GLN A 73 -10.03 -1.03 0.48
N ILE A 74 -8.72 -1.31 0.51
CA ILE A 74 -8.16 -2.56 -0.05
C ILE A 74 -8.74 -3.78 0.65
N ASN A 75 -8.80 -3.78 1.99
CA ASN A 75 -9.40 -4.87 2.75
C ASN A 75 -10.90 -5.03 2.48
N ALA A 76 -11.62 -3.93 2.24
CA ALA A 76 -13.02 -3.97 1.87
C ALA A 76 -13.22 -4.66 0.51
N VAL A 77 -12.47 -4.26 -0.53
CA VAL A 77 -12.53 -4.93 -1.85
C VAL A 77 -12.18 -6.41 -1.75
N ASN A 78 -11.12 -6.76 -1.01
CA ASN A 78 -10.72 -8.16 -0.86
C ASN A 78 -11.81 -9.01 -0.19
N ARG A 79 -12.54 -8.42 0.77
CA ARG A 79 -13.67 -9.07 1.43
C ARG A 79 -14.86 -9.20 0.48
N SER A 80 -15.23 -8.13 -0.22
CA SER A 80 -16.32 -8.14 -1.18
C SER A 80 -16.08 -9.16 -2.29
N LEU A 81 -14.85 -9.31 -2.78
CA LEU A 81 -14.48 -10.40 -3.69
C LEU A 81 -14.78 -11.77 -3.08
N GLY A 82 -14.35 -12.03 -1.84
CA GLY A 82 -14.63 -13.30 -1.15
C GLY A 82 -16.13 -13.57 -0.96
N GLU A 83 -16.91 -12.56 -0.56
CA GLU A 83 -18.37 -12.64 -0.41
C GLU A 83 -19.09 -12.94 -1.73
N HIS A 84 -18.54 -12.46 -2.84
CA HIS A 84 -19.06 -12.68 -4.19
C HIS A 84 -18.35 -13.82 -4.92
N HIS A 85 -17.68 -14.73 -4.21
CA HIS A 85 -17.01 -15.92 -4.79
C HIS A 85 -16.03 -15.56 -5.92
N ASP A 86 -15.31 -14.46 -5.74
CA ASP A 86 -14.33 -13.90 -6.67
C ASP A 86 -14.91 -13.50 -8.06
N VAL A 87 -16.22 -13.27 -8.13
CA VAL A 87 -16.91 -12.79 -9.36
C VAL A 87 -16.71 -11.29 -9.52
N TYR A 88 -15.62 -10.89 -10.19
CA TYR A 88 -15.26 -9.48 -10.42
C TYR A 88 -16.38 -8.58 -10.95
N PRO A 89 -17.23 -8.99 -11.91
CA PRO A 89 -18.32 -8.13 -12.39
C PRO A 89 -19.23 -7.59 -11.29
N SER A 90 -19.44 -8.34 -10.20
CA SER A 90 -20.27 -7.92 -9.06
C SER A 90 -19.61 -6.90 -8.12
N VAL A 91 -18.31 -6.65 -8.30
CA VAL A 91 -17.53 -5.73 -7.44
C VAL A 91 -16.66 -4.76 -8.26
N GLN A 92 -16.88 -4.69 -9.58
CA GLN A 92 -15.94 -4.06 -10.52
C GLN A 92 -15.75 -2.56 -10.22
N SER A 93 -16.83 -1.85 -9.89
CA SER A 93 -16.79 -0.42 -9.56
C SER A 93 -15.93 -0.13 -8.32
N GLN A 94 -16.01 -1.01 -7.31
CA GLN A 94 -15.22 -0.94 -6.09
C GLN A 94 -13.74 -1.24 -6.37
N VAL A 95 -13.47 -2.29 -7.17
CA VAL A 95 -12.12 -2.65 -7.61
C VAL A 95 -11.47 -1.48 -8.37
N ASP A 96 -12.14 -0.91 -9.34
CA ASP A 96 -11.62 0.18 -10.16
C ASP A 96 -11.26 1.41 -9.32
N SER A 97 -12.11 1.74 -8.35
CA SER A 97 -11.88 2.86 -7.42
C SER A 97 -10.67 2.63 -6.52
N VAL A 98 -10.52 1.41 -5.98
CA VAL A 98 -9.37 1.07 -5.14
C VAL A 98 -8.08 1.01 -5.95
N VAL A 99 -8.09 0.45 -7.16
CA VAL A 99 -6.93 0.47 -8.06
C VAL A 99 -6.50 1.90 -8.36
N ALA A 100 -7.44 2.81 -8.64
CA ALA A 100 -7.12 4.21 -8.88
C ALA A 100 -6.49 4.90 -7.65
N ASN A 101 -6.94 4.56 -6.44
CA ASN A 101 -6.35 5.07 -5.20
C ASN A 101 -4.95 4.46 -4.93
N ILE A 102 -4.73 3.18 -5.24
CA ILE A 102 -3.40 2.56 -5.18
C ILE A 102 -2.46 3.24 -6.19
N ASP A 103 -2.89 3.45 -7.43
CA ASP A 103 -2.07 4.10 -8.47
C ASP A 103 -1.63 5.50 -8.05
N ARG A 104 -2.52 6.26 -7.40
CA ARG A 104 -2.20 7.58 -6.85
C ARG A 104 -1.15 7.49 -5.75
N ALA A 105 -1.29 6.53 -4.84
CA ALA A 105 -0.33 6.30 -3.76
C ALA A 105 1.05 5.87 -4.30
N THR A 106 1.08 4.88 -5.18
CA THR A 106 2.34 4.37 -5.74
C THR A 106 3.00 5.37 -6.69
N GLY A 107 2.22 6.17 -7.43
CA GLY A 107 2.72 7.29 -8.22
C GLY A 107 3.31 8.43 -7.38
N PHE A 108 2.80 8.66 -6.17
CA PHE A 108 3.38 9.61 -5.23
C PHE A 108 4.67 9.09 -4.59
N LEU A 109 4.66 7.83 -4.12
CA LEU A 109 5.75 7.21 -3.38
C LEU A 109 6.93 6.81 -4.27
N GLY A 110 6.67 6.26 -5.46
CA GLY A 110 7.69 5.66 -6.32
C GLY A 110 8.91 6.57 -6.55
N PRO A 111 8.73 7.78 -7.08
CA PRO A 111 9.84 8.72 -7.32
C PRO A 111 10.58 9.14 -6.03
N ARG A 112 9.92 9.11 -4.87
CA ARG A 112 10.47 9.53 -3.57
C ARG A 112 11.25 8.43 -2.87
N LEU A 113 10.84 7.19 -3.05
CA LEU A 113 11.48 6.02 -2.45
C LEU A 113 12.57 5.43 -3.36
N GLN A 114 12.57 5.73 -4.65
CA GLN A 114 13.61 5.28 -5.58
C GLN A 114 15.03 5.67 -5.13
N PRO A 115 15.33 6.92 -4.70
CA PRO A 115 16.65 7.28 -4.19
C PRO A 115 17.02 6.53 -2.90
N LEU A 116 16.04 6.04 -2.13
CA LEU A 116 16.27 5.31 -0.88
C LEU A 116 16.74 3.88 -1.10
N THR A 117 16.96 3.44 -2.34
CA THR A 117 17.48 2.09 -2.61
C THR A 117 18.80 2.19 -3.34
N ILE A 118 19.89 1.92 -2.63
CA ILE A 118 21.26 1.97 -3.18
C ILE A 118 21.89 0.58 -3.19
N ARG A 119 22.91 0.42 -4.05
CA ARG A 119 23.79 -0.76 -4.09
C ARG A 119 25.22 -0.29 -3.91
N ASN A 120 25.97 -0.93 -3.02
CA ASN A 120 27.42 -0.70 -2.93
C ASN A 120 28.15 -1.42 -4.06
N THR A 121 29.35 -0.95 -4.42
CA THR A 121 30.26 -1.67 -5.32
C THR A 121 31.65 -1.66 -4.68
N PRO A 122 32.36 -2.81 -4.59
CA PRO A 122 31.98 -4.17 -4.97
C PRO A 122 31.05 -4.82 -3.91
N ASP A 123 29.94 -5.44 -4.34
CA ASP A 123 28.82 -5.86 -3.48
C ASP A 123 28.94 -7.34 -3.03
N ASN A 124 28.69 -7.58 -1.73
CA ASN A 124 28.23 -8.86 -1.17
C ASN A 124 26.89 -8.69 -0.42
N PHE A 125 26.31 -7.49 -0.43
CA PHE A 125 25.11 -7.12 0.30
C PHE A 125 24.15 -6.50 -0.71
N GLY A 126 22.94 -7.09 -0.84
CA GLY A 126 21.93 -6.65 -1.79
C GLY A 126 21.50 -5.18 -1.61
N PRO A 127 20.56 -4.70 -2.44
CA PRO A 127 20.08 -3.31 -2.34
C PRO A 127 19.53 -3.00 -0.94
N TYR A 128 19.84 -1.82 -0.42
CA TYR A 128 19.42 -1.38 0.92
C TYR A 128 19.08 0.12 0.96
N SER A 129 18.42 0.55 2.04
CA SER A 129 18.19 1.96 2.34
C SER A 129 19.21 2.51 3.34
N PRO A 130 19.89 3.63 3.05
CA PRO A 130 20.77 4.28 4.01
C PRO A 130 19.98 5.10 5.06
N ILE A 131 18.66 5.29 4.87
CA ILE A 131 17.78 5.96 5.84
C ILE A 131 16.95 4.92 6.59
N TYR A 132 16.96 5.01 7.92
CA TYR A 132 16.15 4.18 8.81
C TYR A 132 14.66 4.35 8.51
N GLY A 133 13.94 3.25 8.31
CA GLY A 133 12.53 3.27 7.88
C GLY A 133 12.32 3.23 6.36
N GLY A 134 13.35 3.56 5.57
CA GLY A 134 13.22 3.61 4.11
C GLY A 134 12.94 2.24 3.48
N GLU A 135 13.54 1.17 4.01
CA GLU A 135 13.27 -0.20 3.54
C GLU A 135 11.79 -0.59 3.78
N GLN A 136 11.24 -0.24 4.94
CA GLN A 136 9.86 -0.53 5.29
C GLN A 136 8.88 0.20 4.36
N LEU A 137 9.14 1.47 4.04
CA LEU A 137 8.32 2.22 3.07
C LEU A 137 8.44 1.66 1.65
N THR A 138 9.64 1.29 1.22
CA THR A 138 9.85 0.63 -0.09
C THR A 138 9.13 -0.71 -0.15
N ALA A 139 9.12 -1.47 0.94
CA ALA A 139 8.38 -2.72 1.03
C ALA A 139 6.86 -2.49 1.00
N VAL A 140 6.34 -1.46 1.69
CA VAL A 140 4.92 -1.05 1.58
C VAL A 140 4.57 -0.71 0.14
N LEU A 141 5.36 0.14 -0.53
CA LEU A 141 5.18 0.49 -1.94
C LEU A 141 5.13 -0.77 -2.81
N PHE A 142 6.08 -1.70 -2.63
CA PHE A 142 6.10 -2.94 -3.38
C PHE A 142 4.83 -3.76 -3.18
N GLN A 143 4.37 -3.95 -1.93
CA GLN A 143 3.16 -4.72 -1.66
C GLN A 143 1.91 -4.04 -2.26
N LEU A 144 1.80 -2.71 -2.18
CA LEU A 144 0.70 -1.98 -2.82
C LEU A 144 0.67 -2.23 -4.34
N SER A 145 1.81 -2.18 -5.01
CA SER A 145 1.91 -2.50 -6.44
C SER A 145 1.49 -3.94 -6.75
N ARG A 146 1.89 -4.91 -5.91
CA ARG A 146 1.47 -6.33 -6.06
C ARG A 146 -0.04 -6.51 -5.89
N ILE A 147 -0.65 -5.75 -4.99
CA ILE A 147 -2.11 -5.77 -4.78
C ILE A 147 -2.82 -5.21 -6.01
N ALA A 148 -2.37 -4.06 -6.53
CA ALA A 148 -2.94 -3.49 -7.75
C ALA A 148 -2.82 -4.45 -8.95
N ASP A 149 -1.66 -5.09 -9.13
CA ASP A 149 -1.46 -6.10 -10.17
C ASP A 149 -2.47 -7.26 -10.03
N SER A 150 -2.65 -7.78 -8.82
CA SER A 150 -3.59 -8.87 -8.52
C SER A 150 -5.03 -8.49 -8.91
N LEU A 151 -5.46 -7.28 -8.53
CA LEU A 151 -6.80 -6.78 -8.86
C LEU A 151 -6.99 -6.57 -10.37
N ARG A 152 -5.99 -6.00 -11.06
CA ARG A 152 -6.03 -5.80 -12.52
C ARG A 152 -6.09 -7.12 -13.29
N GLN A 153 -5.36 -8.12 -12.81
CA GLN A 153 -5.36 -9.47 -13.39
C GLN A 153 -6.61 -10.28 -13.02
N LYS A 154 -7.51 -9.71 -12.23
CA LYS A 154 -8.72 -10.35 -11.73
C LYS A 154 -8.44 -11.65 -10.98
N GLN A 155 -7.35 -11.67 -10.22
CA GLN A 155 -6.99 -12.84 -9.42
C GLN A 155 -7.98 -13.01 -8.26
N PRO A 156 -8.25 -14.24 -7.80
CA PRO A 156 -9.05 -14.48 -6.60
C PRO A 156 -8.51 -13.72 -5.38
N SER A 157 -9.39 -13.36 -4.46
CA SER A 157 -9.09 -12.65 -3.20
C SER A 157 -7.98 -13.32 -2.38
N GLY A 158 -7.90 -14.66 -2.40
CA GLY A 158 -6.83 -15.41 -1.75
C GLY A 158 -5.41 -15.11 -2.29
N PHE A 159 -5.30 -14.66 -3.55
CA PHE A 159 -4.01 -14.37 -4.20
C PHE A 159 -3.40 -13.05 -3.70
N ALA A 160 -4.24 -12.03 -3.47
CA ALA A 160 -3.80 -10.75 -2.93
C ALA A 160 -3.55 -10.81 -1.42
N ARG A 161 -4.19 -11.74 -0.70
CA ARG A 161 -4.19 -11.80 0.77
C ARG A 161 -2.78 -11.76 1.40
N PRO A 162 -1.77 -12.52 0.94
CA PRO A 162 -0.42 -12.44 1.49
C PRO A 162 0.23 -11.06 1.30
N HIS A 163 -0.08 -10.37 0.20
CA HIS A 163 0.43 -9.01 -0.04
C HIS A 163 -0.23 -7.98 0.88
N LEU A 164 -1.53 -8.14 1.19
CA LEU A 164 -2.23 -7.32 2.17
C LEU A 164 -1.61 -7.47 3.56
N ASP A 165 -1.36 -8.71 3.98
CA ASP A 165 -0.76 -9.01 5.28
C ASP A 165 0.69 -8.50 5.37
N ALA A 166 1.47 -8.66 4.29
CA ALA A 166 2.82 -8.11 4.21
C ALA A 166 2.82 -6.57 4.27
N ALA A 167 1.92 -5.89 3.55
CA ALA A 167 1.81 -4.43 3.59
C ALA A 167 1.51 -3.94 5.01
N ALA A 168 0.58 -4.60 5.71
CA ALA A 168 0.26 -4.29 7.09
C ALA A 168 1.44 -4.56 8.04
N GLY A 169 2.17 -5.66 7.85
CA GLY A 169 3.35 -5.99 8.64
C GLY A 169 4.48 -4.97 8.49
N TRP A 170 4.80 -4.55 7.26
CA TRP A 170 5.81 -3.52 7.01
C TRP A 170 5.40 -2.15 7.55
N ALA A 171 4.12 -1.81 7.44
CA ALA A 171 3.58 -0.59 8.04
C ALA A 171 3.65 -0.59 9.57
N ASP A 172 3.34 -1.72 10.22
CA ASP A 172 3.48 -1.87 11.66
C ASP A 172 4.95 -1.75 12.10
N ALA A 173 5.87 -2.36 11.35
CA ALA A 173 7.31 -2.21 11.57
C ALA A 173 7.75 -0.74 11.48
N LEU A 174 7.26 0.01 10.48
CA LEU A 174 7.55 1.44 10.31
C LEU A 174 6.99 2.30 11.46
N ARG A 175 5.78 2.00 11.95
CA ARG A 175 5.21 2.71 13.09
C ARG A 175 5.99 2.45 14.37
N LYS A 176 6.31 1.19 14.64
CA LYS A 176 7.03 0.76 15.83
C LYS A 176 8.47 1.26 15.85
N SER A 177 9.09 1.40 14.67
CA SER A 177 10.43 1.97 14.53
C SER A 177 10.48 3.47 14.84
N ARG A 178 9.33 4.17 14.78
CA ARG A 178 9.25 5.64 14.91
C ARG A 178 10.07 6.39 13.86
N ALA A 179 10.34 5.77 12.71
CA ALA A 179 11.08 6.43 11.63
C ALA A 179 10.32 7.62 11.01
N CYS A 180 8.98 7.60 11.07
CA CYS A 180 8.11 8.68 10.60
C CYS A 180 7.53 9.56 11.72
N ALA A 181 8.12 9.50 12.92
CA ALA A 181 7.71 10.31 14.07
C ALA A 181 8.31 11.72 14.04
#